data_AF-A0A162QPZ8-F1
#
_entry.id   AF-A0A162QPZ8-F1
#
_cell.length_a   1.000
_cell.length_b   1.000
_cell.length_c   1.000
_cell.angle_alpha   90.00
_cell.angle_beta   90.00
_cell.angle_gamma   90.00
#
_symmetry.space_group_name_H-M   'P 1'
#
loop_
_entity.id
_entity.type
_entity.pdbx_description
1 polymer ?
#
loop_
_entity_poly.entity_id
_entity_poly.type
_entity_poly.pdbx_seq_one_letter_code
_entity_poly.pdbx_strand_id
1 'polypeptide(L)'
;MTITSSEPVVVEDVQNDMQRELAFYQQALEAAKLGRELVKKAGAEFSRPEDYFAEMLKSDEHMAKIRQKLLDESASLKASEDAKRQRQLKKFGKKVQVEKQLERQKQKSEMLDKIKLLKRSKLETYLTLNDDFDIALEKADTKRAKTDKKTAPAKSQKRINKDLKYGSGGKKGRFAKSNTLESTSGLGGYNKMKGKPIFKGKGKASPKKK
;
A
#
# COMPACT_ATOMS: atom_id res chain seq x y z
N MET A 1 -7.31 43.61 -37.58
CA MET A 1 -8.12 42.43 -37.93
C MET A 1 -9.18 42.26 -36.86
N THR A 2 -10.46 42.31 -37.23
CA THR A 2 -11.59 42.26 -36.30
C THR A 2 -12.53 41.14 -36.72
N ILE A 3 -13.00 40.34 -35.77
CA ILE A 3 -13.92 39.23 -36.01
C ILE A 3 -15.08 39.40 -35.05
N THR A 4 -16.28 39.38 -35.60
CA THR A 4 -17.53 39.42 -34.85
C THR A 4 -18.03 38.00 -34.64
N SER A 5 -18.49 37.70 -33.43
CA SER A 5 -19.13 36.42 -33.11
C SER A 5 -20.34 36.19 -34.00
N SER A 6 -20.55 34.95 -34.47
CA SER A 6 -21.75 34.61 -35.26
C SER A 6 -23.01 34.55 -34.38
N GLU A 7 -22.86 34.08 -33.14
CA GLU A 7 -23.95 33.95 -32.19
C GLU A 7 -23.83 34.99 -31.05
N PRO A 8 -24.97 35.49 -30.54
CA PRO A 8 -24.97 36.34 -29.35
C PRO A 8 -24.59 35.52 -28.12
N VAL A 9 -23.79 36.12 -27.23
CA VAL A 9 -23.43 35.48 -25.96
C VAL A 9 -24.64 35.52 -25.03
N VAL A 10 -25.21 34.35 -24.75
CA VAL A 10 -26.31 34.19 -23.81
C VAL A 10 -25.77 33.58 -22.52
N VAL A 11 -25.95 34.29 -21.41
CA VAL A 11 -25.63 33.81 -20.06
C VAL A 11 -26.93 33.78 -19.27
N GLU A 12 -27.36 32.59 -18.84
CA GLU A 12 -28.64 32.39 -18.14
C GLU A 12 -28.67 33.12 -16.78
N ASP A 13 -27.59 33.01 -16.01
CA ASP A 13 -27.41 33.71 -14.74
C ASP A 13 -26.13 34.56 -14.75
N VAL A 14 -26.32 35.88 -14.73
CA VAL A 14 -25.22 36.86 -14.79
C VAL A 14 -24.34 36.81 -13.54
N GLN A 15 -24.86 36.34 -12.40
CA GLN A 15 -24.09 36.21 -11.15
C GLN A 15 -23.23 34.94 -11.12
N ASN A 16 -23.51 33.95 -11.97
CA ASN A 16 -22.72 32.75 -12.08
C ASN A 16 -21.45 32.99 -12.92
N ASP A 17 -20.38 33.36 -12.23
CA ASP A 17 -19.09 33.68 -12.85
C ASP A 17 -18.53 32.53 -13.70
N MET A 18 -18.67 31.28 -13.24
CA MET A 18 -18.13 30.12 -13.95
C MET A 18 -18.78 29.93 -15.33
N GLN A 19 -20.11 30.09 -15.41
CA GLN A 19 -20.83 29.97 -16.68
C GLN A 19 -20.52 31.15 -17.60
N ARG A 20 -20.44 32.36 -17.04
CA ARG A 20 -20.09 33.57 -17.76
C ARG A 20 -18.69 33.51 -18.37
N GLU A 21 -17.69 33.10 -17.59
CA GLU A 21 -16.31 32.93 -18.06
C GLU A 21 -16.20 31.86 -19.15
N LEU A 22 -16.98 30.78 -19.05
CA LEU A 22 -17.04 29.75 -20.09
C LEU A 22 -17.60 30.29 -21.40
N ALA A 23 -18.65 31.11 -21.33
CA ALA A 23 -19.25 31.74 -22.51
C ALA A 23 -18.27 32.72 -23.19
N PHE A 24 -17.58 33.56 -22.42
CA PHE A 24 -16.52 34.44 -22.95
C PHE A 24 -15.36 33.66 -23.56
N TYR A 25 -14.95 32.57 -22.91
CA TYR A 25 -13.91 31.69 -23.44
C TYR A 25 -14.31 31.07 -24.78
N GLN A 26 -15.54 30.58 -24.92
CA GLN A 26 -16.05 30.01 -26.16
C GLN A 26 -16.08 31.03 -27.29
N GLN A 27 -16.59 32.24 -27.02
CA GLN A 27 -16.61 33.34 -27.99
C GLN A 27 -15.18 33.71 -28.46
N ALA A 28 -14.24 33.85 -27.53
CA ALA A 28 -12.85 34.17 -27.84
C ALA A 28 -12.17 33.05 -28.65
N LEU A 29 -12.47 31.78 -28.32
CA LEU A 29 -11.93 30.62 -29.01
C LEU A 29 -12.44 30.49 -30.44
N GLU A 30 -13.72 30.74 -30.67
CA GLU A 30 -14.32 30.77 -32.01
C GLU A 30 -13.66 31.87 -32.87
N ALA A 31 -13.59 33.10 -32.35
CA ALA A 31 -12.94 34.21 -33.04
C ALA A 31 -11.47 33.91 -33.36
N ALA A 32 -10.72 33.31 -32.42
CA ALA A 32 -9.33 32.92 -32.64
C ALA A 32 -9.18 31.86 -33.75
N LYS A 33 -10.10 30.89 -33.85
CA LYS A 33 -10.10 29.88 -34.92
C LYS A 33 -10.35 30.51 -36.28
N LEU A 34 -11.40 31.32 -36.41
CA LEU A 34 -11.72 32.03 -37.65
C LEU A 34 -10.56 32.95 -38.07
N GLY A 35 -9.95 33.64 -37.12
CA GLY A 35 -8.81 34.52 -37.38
C GLY A 35 -7.60 33.74 -37.87
N ARG A 36 -7.29 32.61 -37.25
CA ARG A 36 -6.21 31.73 -37.70
C ARG A 36 -6.41 31.27 -39.14
N GLU A 37 -7.63 30.90 -39.53
CA GLU A 37 -7.92 30.48 -40.90
C GLU A 37 -7.73 31.61 -41.91
N LEU A 38 -8.21 32.81 -41.59
CA LEU A 38 -8.07 33.98 -42.45
C LEU A 38 -6.61 34.40 -42.62
N VAL A 39 -5.80 34.39 -41.54
CA VAL A 39 -4.36 34.70 -41.60
C VAL A 39 -3.61 33.69 -42.46
N LYS A 40 -3.91 32.40 -42.31
CA LYS A 40 -3.31 31.35 -43.14
C LYS A 40 -3.71 31.46 -44.61
N LYS A 41 -4.98 31.79 -44.91
CA LYS A 41 -5.45 32.04 -46.29
C LYS A 41 -4.74 33.24 -46.92
N ALA A 42 -4.40 34.25 -46.13
CA ALA A 42 -3.60 35.40 -46.56
C ALA A 42 -2.11 35.07 -46.73
N GLY A 43 -1.67 33.84 -46.46
CA GLY A 43 -0.29 33.39 -46.62
C GLY A 43 0.67 33.82 -45.50
N ALA A 44 0.15 34.36 -44.39
CA ALA A 44 0.96 34.79 -43.26
C ALA A 44 1.11 33.68 -42.19
N GLU A 45 2.26 33.65 -41.53
CA GLU A 45 2.51 32.75 -40.39
C GLU A 45 1.76 33.22 -39.15
N PHE A 46 1.02 32.31 -38.52
CA PHE A 46 0.19 32.62 -37.34
C PHE A 46 0.83 32.19 -36.02
N SER A 47 1.51 31.05 -36.01
CA SER A 47 2.07 30.46 -34.80
C SER A 47 3.43 31.06 -34.49
N ARG A 48 3.64 31.49 -33.23
CA ARG A 48 4.96 31.91 -32.76
C ARG A 48 5.94 30.72 -32.81
N PRO A 49 7.08 30.83 -33.52
CA PRO A 49 8.13 29.81 -33.47
C PRO A 49 8.74 29.69 -32.06
N GLU A 50 9.14 28.48 -31.67
CA GLU A 50 9.73 28.22 -30.35
C GLU A 50 11.08 28.91 -30.17
N ASP A 51 11.85 29.04 -31.26
CA ASP A 51 13.21 29.62 -31.26
C ASP A 51 13.23 31.16 -31.41
N TYR A 52 12.06 31.81 -31.44
CA TYR A 52 11.98 33.28 -31.52
C TYR A 52 11.86 33.92 -30.13
N PHE A 53 13.00 34.32 -29.57
CA PHE A 53 13.14 34.98 -28.27
C PHE A 53 13.07 36.51 -28.40
N ALA A 54 11.85 37.04 -28.40
CA ALA A 54 11.57 38.47 -28.27
C ALA A 54 11.02 38.77 -26.87
N GLU A 55 11.01 40.05 -26.49
CA GLU A 55 10.42 40.49 -25.22
C GLU A 55 8.93 40.13 -25.15
N MET A 56 8.54 39.41 -24.09
CA MET A 56 7.17 38.99 -23.84
C MET A 56 6.50 39.91 -22.82
N LEU A 57 5.16 40.00 -22.84
CA LEU A 57 4.38 40.86 -21.93
C LEU A 57 4.68 40.62 -20.44
N LYS A 58 5.05 39.40 -20.06
CA LYS A 58 5.44 39.02 -18.70
C LYS A 58 6.87 38.49 -18.72
N SER A 59 7.67 38.91 -17.74
CA SER A 59 9.04 38.40 -17.60
C SER A 59 9.08 36.92 -17.25
N ASP A 60 10.16 36.25 -17.64
CA ASP A 60 10.37 34.83 -17.34
C ASP A 60 10.45 34.56 -15.83
N GLU A 61 10.99 35.51 -15.07
CA GLU A 61 11.02 35.46 -13.61
C GLU A 61 9.61 35.41 -13.01
N HIS A 62 8.70 36.24 -13.54
CA HIS A 62 7.31 36.24 -13.11
C HIS A 62 6.62 34.91 -13.48
N MET A 63 6.85 34.40 -14.69
CA MET A 63 6.32 33.11 -15.13
C MET A 63 6.91 31.92 -14.36
N ALA A 64 8.17 32.00 -13.92
CA ALA A 64 8.79 31.00 -13.04
C ALA A 64 8.08 30.96 -11.67
N LYS A 65 7.75 32.12 -11.09
CA LYS A 65 6.98 32.20 -9.84
C LYS A 65 5.58 31.58 -9.98
N ILE A 66 4.89 31.83 -11.09
CA ILE A 66 3.58 31.22 -11.36
C ILE A 66 3.71 29.70 -11.48
N ARG A 67 4.68 29.21 -12.25
CA ARG A 67 4.93 27.76 -12.40
C ARG A 67 5.24 27.10 -11.06
N GLN A 68 6.04 27.74 -10.22
CA GLN A 68 6.35 27.23 -8.89
C GLN A 68 5.09 27.09 -8.02
N LYS A 69 4.21 28.11 -8.01
CA LYS A 69 2.94 28.03 -7.27
C LYS A 69 2.06 26.87 -7.72
N LEU A 70 1.93 26.66 -9.04
CA LEU A 70 1.16 25.54 -9.58
C LEU A 70 1.74 24.18 -9.17
N LEU A 71 3.06 24.05 -9.16
CA LEU A 71 3.74 22.84 -8.69
C LEU A 71 3.50 22.62 -7.20
N ASP A 72 3.62 23.67 -6.38
CA ASP A 72 3.40 23.63 -4.94
C ASP A 72 1.95 23.24 -4.59
N GLU A 73 0.96 23.79 -5.30
CA GLU A 73 -0.46 23.43 -5.17
C GLU A 73 -0.69 21.96 -5.51
N SER A 74 -0.14 21.49 -6.64
CA SER A 74 -0.25 20.08 -7.04
C SER A 74 0.41 19.13 -6.04
N ALA A 75 1.54 19.54 -5.45
CA ALA A 75 2.25 18.78 -4.44
C ALA A 75 1.47 18.74 -3.11
N SER A 76 0.87 19.86 -2.71
CA SER A 76 0.03 19.96 -1.51
C SER A 76 -1.22 19.07 -1.60
N LEU A 77 -1.87 19.04 -2.76
CA LEU A 77 -3.01 18.15 -3.02
C LEU A 77 -2.59 16.67 -2.91
N LYS A 78 -1.52 16.27 -3.59
CA LYS A 78 -0.98 14.90 -3.52
C LYS A 78 -0.59 14.51 -2.10
N ALA A 79 0.09 15.39 -1.37
CA ALA A 79 0.48 15.14 0.02
C ALA A 79 -0.74 14.94 0.92
N SER A 80 -1.82 15.70 0.69
CA SER A 80 -3.08 15.57 1.42
C SER A 80 -3.78 14.24 1.13
N GLU A 81 -3.79 13.81 -0.13
CA GLU A 81 -4.31 12.50 -0.55
C GLU A 81 -3.51 11.34 0.04
N ASP A 82 -2.18 11.42 -0.01
CA ASP A 82 -1.28 10.44 0.58
C ASP A 82 -1.43 10.37 2.09
N ALA A 83 -1.60 11.51 2.77
CA ALA A 83 -1.88 11.54 4.20
C ALA A 83 -3.22 10.86 4.53
N LYS A 84 -4.28 11.09 3.74
CA LYS A 84 -5.56 10.38 3.89
C LYS A 84 -5.38 8.87 3.68
N ARG A 85 -4.65 8.45 2.64
CA ARG A 85 -4.34 7.05 2.34
C ARG A 85 -3.56 6.39 3.47
N GLN A 86 -2.52 7.05 3.99
CA GLN A 86 -1.72 6.56 5.11
C GLN A 86 -2.56 6.43 6.39
N ARG A 87 -3.48 7.35 6.67
CA ARG A 87 -4.41 7.25 7.81
C ARG A 87 -5.31 6.03 7.68
N GLN A 88 -5.86 5.76 6.48
CA GLN A 88 -6.68 4.58 6.23
C GLN A 88 -5.86 3.28 6.38
N LEU A 89 -4.65 3.24 5.82
CA LEU A 89 -3.74 2.10 5.97
C LEU A 89 -3.39 1.82 7.43
N LYS A 90 -3.15 2.86 8.24
CA LYS A 90 -2.89 2.70 9.69
C LYS A 90 -4.14 2.21 10.43
N LYS A 91 -5.33 2.73 10.08
CA LYS A 91 -6.61 2.36 10.71
C LYS A 91 -7.00 0.90 10.43
N PHE A 92 -6.84 0.45 9.19
CA PHE A 92 -7.27 -0.89 8.77
C PHE A 92 -6.13 -1.90 8.67
N GLY A 93 -4.87 -1.50 8.84
CA GLY A 93 -3.70 -2.36 8.64
C GLY A 93 -3.73 -3.67 9.43
N LYS A 94 -4.13 -3.63 10.70
CA LYS A 94 -4.28 -4.86 11.52
C LYS A 94 -5.41 -5.76 11.01
N LYS A 95 -6.56 -5.17 10.66
CA LYS A 95 -7.71 -5.92 10.13
C LYS A 95 -7.34 -6.62 8.81
N VAL A 96 -6.70 -5.88 7.90
CA VAL A 96 -6.21 -6.40 6.62
C VAL A 96 -5.17 -7.51 6.81
N GLN A 97 -4.29 -7.40 7.81
CA GLN A 97 -3.32 -8.47 8.09
C GLN A 97 -3.99 -9.76 8.56
N VAL A 98 -4.95 -9.67 9.49
CA VAL A 98 -5.70 -10.83 9.99
C VAL A 98 -6.53 -11.46 8.88
N GLU A 99 -7.27 -10.64 8.14
CA GLU A 99 -8.09 -11.09 7.02
C GLU A 99 -7.25 -11.79 5.94
N LYS A 100 -6.10 -11.24 5.56
CA LYS A 100 -5.17 -11.90 4.62
C LYS A 100 -4.61 -13.22 5.13
N GLN A 101 -4.44 -13.38 6.45
CA GLN A 101 -3.99 -14.65 7.02
C GLN A 101 -5.11 -15.68 6.99
N LEU A 102 -6.34 -15.29 7.35
CA LEU A 102 -7.53 -16.13 7.28
C LEU A 102 -7.83 -16.55 5.84
N GLU A 103 -7.75 -15.62 4.89
CA GLU A 103 -7.93 -15.88 3.46
C GLU A 103 -6.88 -16.89 2.95
N ARG A 104 -5.59 -16.70 3.30
CA ARG A 104 -4.55 -17.68 2.96
C ARG A 104 -4.79 -19.06 3.58
N GLN A 105 -5.31 -19.12 4.80
CA GLN A 105 -5.65 -20.40 5.43
C GLN A 105 -6.82 -21.07 4.74
N LYS A 106 -7.88 -20.32 4.40
CA LYS A 106 -9.05 -20.80 3.64
C LYS A 106 -8.65 -21.30 2.25
N GLN A 107 -7.85 -20.53 1.51
CA GLN A 107 -7.33 -20.96 0.21
C GLN A 107 -6.51 -22.26 0.32
N LYS A 108 -5.69 -22.41 1.36
CA LYS A 108 -4.96 -23.66 1.61
C LYS A 108 -5.89 -24.84 1.91
N SER A 109 -6.91 -24.67 2.75
CA SER A 109 -7.86 -25.75 3.03
C SER A 109 -8.65 -26.13 1.78
N GLU A 110 -9.14 -25.15 1.01
CA GLU A 110 -9.86 -25.39 -0.24
C GLU A 110 -8.98 -26.12 -1.28
N MET A 111 -7.71 -25.74 -1.40
CA MET A 111 -6.76 -26.45 -2.26
C MET A 111 -6.54 -27.90 -1.79
N LEU A 112 -6.38 -28.13 -0.49
CA LEU A 112 -6.23 -29.49 0.05
C LEU A 112 -7.49 -30.34 -0.18
N ASP A 113 -8.67 -29.75 -0.06
CA ASP A 113 -9.93 -30.47 -0.27
C ASP A 113 -10.16 -30.77 -1.76
N LYS A 114 -9.78 -29.86 -2.67
CA LYS A 114 -9.72 -30.15 -4.12
C LYS A 114 -8.74 -31.28 -4.43
N ILE A 115 -7.56 -31.30 -3.81
CA ILE A 115 -6.59 -32.39 -3.98
C ILE A 115 -7.14 -33.71 -3.45
N LYS A 116 -7.83 -33.71 -2.29
CA LYS A 116 -8.47 -34.92 -1.75
C LYS A 116 -9.58 -35.42 -2.67
N LEU A 117 -10.42 -34.53 -3.20
CA LEU A 117 -11.46 -34.86 -4.17
C LEU A 117 -10.87 -35.48 -5.44
N LEU A 118 -9.80 -34.89 -5.99
CA LEU A 118 -9.10 -35.43 -7.16
C LEU A 118 -8.40 -36.76 -6.86
N LYS A 119 -7.83 -36.93 -5.66
CA LYS A 119 -7.26 -38.22 -5.23
C LYS A 119 -8.34 -39.27 -5.10
N ARG A 120 -9.51 -38.93 -4.55
CA ARG A 120 -10.66 -39.84 -4.44
C ARG A 120 -11.23 -40.19 -5.80
N SER A 121 -11.44 -39.20 -6.68
CA SER A 121 -11.94 -39.45 -8.02
C SER A 121 -10.95 -40.27 -8.84
N LYS A 122 -9.65 -40.02 -8.74
CA LYS A 122 -8.61 -40.80 -9.44
C LYS A 122 -8.50 -42.22 -8.88
N LEU A 123 -8.73 -42.42 -7.57
CA LEU A 123 -8.86 -43.75 -6.97
C LEU A 123 -10.10 -44.46 -7.51
N GLU A 124 -11.23 -43.78 -7.62
CA GLU A 124 -12.44 -44.34 -8.24
C GLU A 124 -12.22 -44.63 -9.72
N THR A 125 -11.52 -43.78 -10.48
CA THR A 125 -11.19 -44.08 -11.90
C THR A 125 -10.21 -45.24 -12.06
N TYR A 126 -9.29 -45.43 -11.09
CA TYR A 126 -8.37 -46.58 -11.08
C TYR A 126 -9.06 -47.86 -10.61
N LEU A 127 -10.07 -47.77 -9.75
CA LEU A 127 -10.93 -48.90 -9.40
C LEU A 127 -11.83 -49.27 -10.59
N THR A 128 -12.45 -48.31 -11.29
CA THR A 128 -13.30 -48.60 -12.45
C THR A 128 -12.51 -49.08 -13.68
N LEU A 129 -11.25 -48.65 -13.88
CA LEU A 129 -10.40 -49.18 -14.95
C LEU A 129 -9.88 -50.61 -14.69
N ASN A 130 -9.96 -51.11 -13.46
CA ASN A 130 -9.64 -52.51 -13.16
C ASN A 130 -10.88 -53.42 -13.17
N ASP A 131 -12.10 -52.85 -13.16
CA ASP A 131 -13.34 -53.61 -13.01
C ASP A 131 -14.31 -53.49 -14.21
N ASP A 132 -14.03 -52.67 -15.23
CA ASP A 132 -14.87 -52.56 -16.46
C ASP A 132 -14.44 -53.51 -17.60
N PHE A 133 -14.03 -54.73 -17.24
CA PHE A 133 -14.07 -55.92 -18.11
C PHE A 133 -14.70 -57.10 -17.35
N ASP A 134 -15.92 -56.92 -16.80
CA ASP A 134 -17.11 -57.74 -17.12
C ASP A 134 -18.28 -57.50 -16.13
N ILE A 135 -19.35 -56.88 -16.66
CA ILE A 135 -20.77 -57.24 -16.51
C ILE A 135 -21.29 -57.67 -15.11
N ALA A 136 -22.09 -56.75 -14.53
CA ALA A 136 -23.36 -56.95 -13.82
C ALA A 136 -23.45 -57.31 -12.31
N LEU A 137 -24.39 -56.59 -11.68
CA LEU A 137 -25.19 -56.87 -10.48
C LEU A 137 -24.59 -56.70 -9.06
N GLU A 138 -25.07 -55.63 -8.42
CA GLU A 138 -25.87 -55.68 -7.18
C GLU A 138 -25.20 -55.92 -5.80
N LYS A 139 -25.37 -54.89 -4.94
CA LYS A 139 -25.52 -54.86 -3.46
C LYS A 139 -24.30 -54.99 -2.52
N ALA A 140 -24.40 -54.11 -1.51
CA ALA A 140 -24.13 -54.31 -0.08
C ALA A 140 -22.88 -53.64 0.54
N ASP A 141 -23.20 -52.57 1.27
CA ASP A 141 -22.58 -52.02 2.49
C ASP A 141 -21.54 -52.89 3.25
N THR A 142 -20.46 -52.27 3.77
CA THR A 142 -20.02 -52.40 5.19
C THR A 142 -18.76 -51.57 5.59
N LYS A 143 -19.00 -50.60 6.48
CA LYS A 143 -18.28 -50.11 7.69
C LYS A 143 -16.78 -50.42 8.03
N ARG A 144 -16.09 -49.33 8.48
CA ARG A 144 -15.05 -49.17 9.57
C ARG A 144 -13.61 -49.67 9.24
N ALA A 145 -12.48 -49.12 9.75
CA ALA A 145 -12.15 -48.56 11.08
C ALA A 145 -10.92 -47.60 11.10
N LYS A 146 -10.75 -46.88 12.22
CA LYS A 146 -9.67 -45.92 12.60
C LYS A 146 -8.38 -46.62 13.08
N THR A 147 -7.23 -45.92 13.00
CA THR A 147 -6.08 -46.15 13.91
C THR A 147 -5.18 -44.90 14.09
N ASP A 148 -4.56 -44.82 15.27
CA ASP A 148 -4.02 -43.65 15.97
C ASP A 148 -2.48 -43.45 15.91
N LYS A 149 -2.06 -42.21 16.25
CA LYS A 149 -0.83 -41.73 16.96
C LYS A 149 0.59 -41.86 16.37
N LYS A 150 1.36 -40.76 16.51
CA LYS A 150 2.73 -40.74 17.08
C LYS A 150 3.21 -39.33 17.51
N THR A 151 3.77 -39.26 18.72
CA THR A 151 4.33 -38.11 19.49
C THR A 151 5.86 -38.01 19.33
N ALA A 152 6.42 -36.80 19.48
CA ALA A 152 7.84 -36.46 19.35
C ALA A 152 8.68 -36.77 20.63
N PRO A 153 10.04 -36.87 20.55
CA PRO A 153 10.86 -37.45 21.63
C PRO A 153 11.24 -36.47 22.75
N ALA A 154 11.35 -36.98 23.98
CA ALA A 154 11.70 -36.25 25.20
C ALA A 154 13.23 -36.09 25.39
N LYS A 155 13.67 -35.00 26.05
CA LYS A 155 15.09 -34.69 26.31
C LYS A 155 15.63 -35.50 27.50
N SER A 156 16.90 -35.93 27.41
CA SER A 156 17.63 -36.71 28.45
C SER A 156 17.75 -35.99 29.81
N GLN A 157 17.57 -36.73 30.92
CA GLN A 157 17.77 -36.25 32.31
C GLN A 157 19.09 -35.53 32.54
N LYS A 158 20.19 -35.96 31.91
CA LYS A 158 21.51 -35.31 32.06
C LYS A 158 21.49 -33.87 31.54
N ARG A 159 20.64 -33.57 30.55
CA ARG A 159 20.47 -32.23 30.00
C ARG A 159 19.58 -31.38 30.92
N ILE A 160 18.54 -31.96 31.49
CA ILE A 160 17.64 -31.30 32.45
C ILE A 160 18.44 -30.79 33.67
N ASN A 161 19.30 -31.62 34.25
CA ASN A 161 20.08 -31.22 35.43
C ASN A 161 21.14 -30.15 35.13
N LYS A 162 21.70 -30.15 33.91
CA LYS A 162 22.62 -29.09 33.47
C LYS A 162 21.91 -27.77 33.20
N ASP A 163 20.71 -27.82 32.61
CA ASP A 163 19.87 -26.65 32.38
C ASP A 163 19.41 -26.02 33.70
N LEU A 164 19.15 -26.82 34.73
CA LEU A 164 18.83 -26.32 36.09
C LEU A 164 20.04 -25.65 36.77
N LYS A 165 21.23 -26.22 36.66
CA LYS A 165 22.43 -25.72 37.35
C LYS A 165 23.08 -24.52 36.67
N TYR A 166 23.10 -24.50 35.34
CA TYR A 166 23.86 -23.52 34.56
C TYR A 166 22.97 -22.65 33.64
N GLY A 167 21.64 -22.85 33.68
CA GLY A 167 20.71 -22.27 32.72
C GLY A 167 20.77 -22.96 31.36
N SER A 168 19.75 -22.78 30.54
CA SER A 168 19.70 -23.34 29.18
C SER A 168 20.78 -22.68 28.32
N GLY A 169 21.89 -23.40 28.09
CA GLY A 169 23.10 -22.93 27.42
C GLY A 169 22.97 -22.66 25.92
N GLY A 170 22.06 -21.76 25.53
CA GLY A 170 21.94 -21.22 24.18
C GLY A 170 22.46 -19.78 24.08
N LYS A 171 22.80 -19.32 22.87
CA LYS A 171 23.22 -17.93 22.59
C LYS A 171 22.19 -16.94 23.16
N LYS A 172 22.51 -16.31 24.29
CA LYS A 172 21.78 -15.15 24.84
C LYS A 172 21.98 -13.95 23.91
N GLY A 173 21.29 -13.91 22.77
CA GLY A 173 21.60 -12.93 21.73
C GLY A 173 20.46 -12.50 20.82
N ARG A 174 19.26 -13.09 20.92
CA ARG A 174 18.09 -12.59 20.14
C ARG A 174 16.95 -12.06 20.99
N PHE A 175 16.87 -12.49 22.25
CA PHE A 175 15.75 -12.16 23.16
C PHE A 175 16.21 -11.73 24.57
N ALA A 176 17.50 -11.45 24.76
CA ALA A 176 18.02 -10.98 26.05
C ALA A 176 17.48 -9.59 26.46
N LYS A 177 16.79 -8.89 25.53
CA LYS A 177 16.12 -7.60 25.75
C LYS A 177 14.61 -7.66 25.47
N SER A 178 14.01 -8.85 25.32
CA SER A 178 12.56 -8.96 25.16
C SER A 178 11.89 -9.05 26.53
N ASN A 179 10.83 -8.27 26.72
CA ASN A 179 10.04 -8.29 27.95
C ASN A 179 9.49 -9.70 28.21
N THR A 180 9.74 -10.23 29.40
CA THR A 180 9.13 -11.47 29.89
C THR A 180 7.76 -11.18 30.49
N LEU A 181 6.88 -12.19 30.59
CA LEU A 181 5.57 -12.06 31.23
C LEU A 181 5.67 -11.45 32.65
N GLU A 182 6.70 -11.82 33.41
CA GLU A 182 7.02 -11.26 34.73
C GLU A 182 7.32 -9.75 34.69
N SER A 183 7.93 -9.26 33.60
CA SER A 183 8.19 -7.84 33.38
C SER A 183 6.91 -7.05 33.03
N THR A 184 5.84 -7.73 32.60
CA THR A 184 4.57 -7.09 32.24
C THR A 184 3.60 -6.94 33.41
N SER A 185 3.75 -7.78 34.45
CA SER A 185 2.89 -7.78 35.63
C SER A 185 3.45 -6.99 36.83
N GLY A 186 4.73 -6.60 36.79
CA GLY A 186 5.37 -5.82 37.85
C GLY A 186 5.09 -4.32 37.73
N LEU A 187 3.99 -3.83 38.30
CA LEU A 187 3.79 -2.39 38.58
C LEU A 187 4.71 -1.97 39.75
N GLY A 188 6.02 -1.88 39.48
CA GLY A 188 7.02 -1.39 40.42
C GLY A 188 6.83 0.11 40.68
N GLY A 189 6.56 0.46 41.93
CA GLY A 189 6.26 1.83 42.38
C GLY A 189 7.31 2.87 41.99
N TYR A 190 6.82 4.02 41.52
CA TYR A 190 7.60 5.21 41.21
C TYR A 190 8.25 5.77 42.49
N ASN A 191 9.58 5.70 42.59
CA ASN A 191 10.31 6.26 43.74
C ASN A 191 10.42 7.79 43.59
N LYS A 192 9.72 8.53 44.46
CA LYS A 192 9.60 10.00 44.44
C LYS A 192 10.80 10.78 44.99
N MET A 193 11.97 10.15 45.16
CA MET A 193 13.16 10.86 45.64
C MET A 193 14.39 10.67 44.75
N LYS A 194 14.81 11.81 44.20
CA LYS A 194 16.13 12.17 43.66
C LYS A 194 16.54 11.44 42.37
N GLY A 195 16.40 12.17 41.26
CA GLY A 195 16.90 11.77 39.96
C GLY A 195 18.42 11.57 39.95
N LYS A 196 18.82 10.38 39.51
CA LYS A 196 20.02 10.10 38.70
C LYS A 196 19.95 8.64 38.22
N PRO A 197 19.91 8.37 36.90
CA PRO A 197 20.05 7.00 36.42
C PRO A 197 21.49 6.52 36.62
N ILE A 198 21.64 5.30 37.15
CA ILE A 198 22.92 4.60 37.27
C ILE A 198 23.27 4.07 35.87
N PHE A 199 24.03 4.85 35.10
CA PHE A 199 24.79 4.33 33.97
C PHE A 199 26.09 5.12 33.79
N LYS A 200 27.20 4.58 34.32
CA LYS A 200 28.56 5.07 34.04
C LYS A 200 29.02 4.52 32.68
N GLY A 201 28.70 5.26 31.61
CA GLY A 201 29.39 5.12 30.32
C GLY A 201 30.76 5.82 30.40
N LYS A 202 31.84 5.10 30.10
CA LYS A 202 33.20 5.67 29.96
C LYS A 202 33.25 6.56 28.71
N GLY A 203 33.21 7.87 28.89
CA GLY A 203 33.47 8.87 27.84
C GLY A 203 34.88 9.44 27.98
N LYS A 204 35.67 9.40 26.90
CA LYS A 204 37.00 10.01 26.78
C LYS A 204 36.86 11.54 26.87
N ALA A 205 37.68 12.18 27.70
CA ALA A 205 37.80 13.64 27.78
C ALA A 205 38.78 14.14 26.71
N SER A 206 38.36 15.12 25.91
CA SER A 206 39.18 15.92 24.99
C SER A 206 39.95 17.01 25.76
N PRO A 207 41.23 17.32 25.43
CA PRO A 207 41.99 18.33 26.13
C PRO A 207 41.69 19.75 25.62
N LYS A 208 41.72 20.70 26.55
CA LYS A 208 41.56 22.15 26.34
C LYS A 208 42.78 22.76 25.63
N LYS A 209 42.49 23.77 24.82
CA LYS A 209 43.44 24.72 24.20
C LYS A 209 44.31 25.45 25.24
N LYS A 210 45.56 25.73 24.87
CA LYS A 210 46.24 27.00 25.14
C LYS A 210 46.25 27.79 23.84
#